data_AF-A0A7S2RVQ0-F1
#
_entry.id   AF-A0A7S2RVQ0-F1
#
_cell.length_a   1.000
_cell.length_b   1.000
_cell.length_c   1.000
_cell.angle_alpha   90.00
_cell.angle_beta   90.00
_cell.angle_gamma   90.00
#
_symmetry.space_group_name_H-M   'P 1'
#
loop_
_entity.id
_entity.type
_entity.pdbx_description
1 polymer ?
#
loop_
_entity_poly.entity_id
_entity_poly.type
_entity_poly.pdbx_seq_one_letter_code
_entity_poly.pdbx_strand_id
1 'polypeptide(L)'
;LAAQHLAEALEDLVHEQIKEHPDYEIVVCGHSLGAAAATLLTLIWAKEKTFGDTPLSAYAFGPPCSLSYELCQTPFSRHYVTSIVVGDDFVARLNVNTLKDVQETVVAMVPQEEVSDKKKLEFYHDLQRQTSSHGMLYSPGTIYLLESEEFNMNALEVDPRTLFTSLEVTSTFITSHFPQRYVGAIDNLLKSPETECI
;
A
#
# COMPACT_ATOMS: atom_id res chain seq x y z
N LEU A 1 15.30 -10.71 -0.12
CA LEU A 1 16.69 -10.25 -0.29
C LEU A 1 16.95 -8.92 0.41
N ALA A 2 16.47 -7.76 -0.06
CA ALA A 2 16.77 -6.48 0.59
C ALA A 2 16.36 -6.43 2.09
N ALA A 3 15.12 -6.79 2.40
CA ALA A 3 14.64 -6.82 3.79
C ALA A 3 15.38 -7.83 4.68
N GLN A 4 15.83 -8.96 4.13
CA GLN A 4 16.61 -9.95 4.89
C GLN A 4 18.00 -9.42 5.24
N HIS A 5 18.69 -8.79 4.28
CA HIS A 5 19.99 -8.15 4.56
C HIS A 5 19.84 -7.01 5.57
N LEU A 6 18.75 -6.23 5.49
CA LEU A 6 18.45 -5.20 6.49
C LEU A 6 18.18 -5.80 7.87
N ALA A 7 17.46 -6.92 7.94
CA ALA A 7 17.18 -7.61 9.20
C ALA A 7 18.47 -8.02 9.89
N GLU A 8 19.36 -8.69 9.16
CA GLU A 8 20.67 -9.13 9.68
C GLU A 8 21.57 -7.95 10.04
N ALA A 9 21.62 -6.90 9.20
CA ALA A 9 22.53 -5.78 9.41
C ALA A 9 22.13 -4.84 10.55
N LEU A 10 20.83 -4.77 10.89
CA LEU A 10 20.31 -3.84 11.89
C LEU A 10 20.03 -4.50 13.25
N GLU A 11 20.00 -5.83 13.33
CA GLU A 11 19.63 -6.56 14.54
C GLU A 11 20.45 -6.17 15.77
N ASP A 12 21.79 -6.21 15.68
CA ASP A 12 22.68 -5.89 16.81
C ASP A 12 22.50 -4.44 17.29
N LEU A 13 22.38 -3.50 16.34
CA LEU A 13 22.18 -2.07 16.62
C LEU A 13 20.86 -1.85 17.36
N VAL A 14 19.78 -2.46 16.89
CA VAL A 14 18.46 -2.32 17.51
C VAL A 14 18.44 -2.98 18.89
N HIS A 15 19.10 -4.13 19.07
CA HIS A 15 19.27 -4.75 20.38
C HIS A 15 20.02 -3.87 21.39
N GLU A 16 21.05 -3.15 20.96
CA GLU A 16 21.76 -2.20 21.81
C GLU A 16 20.82 -1.07 22.25
N GLN A 17 20.07 -0.48 21.31
CA GLN A 17 19.13 0.61 21.61
C GLN A 17 17.99 0.18 22.53
N ILE A 18 17.45 -1.04 22.38
CA ILE A 18 16.41 -1.56 23.29
C ILE A 18 16.95 -1.77 24.71
N LYS A 19 18.23 -2.17 24.86
CA LYS A 19 18.83 -2.30 26.19
C LYS A 19 18.99 -0.94 26.88
N GLU A 20 19.32 0.09 26.12
CA GLU A 20 19.44 1.47 26.62
C GLU A 20 18.08 2.11 26.89
N HIS A 21 17.05 1.72 26.12
CA HIS A 21 15.70 2.28 26.13
C HIS A 21 14.63 1.18 26.23
N PRO A 22 14.52 0.47 27.36
CA PRO A 22 13.65 -0.71 27.49
C PRO A 22 12.15 -0.40 27.48
N ASP A 23 11.77 0.86 27.65
CA ASP A 23 10.39 1.36 27.60
C ASP A 23 9.94 1.80 26.21
N TYR A 24 10.84 1.76 25.22
CA TYR A 24 10.56 2.21 23.86
C TYR A 24 9.99 1.08 23.01
N GLU A 25 9.22 1.47 22.01
CA GLU A 25 8.75 0.58 20.95
C GLU A 25 9.62 0.73 19.69
N ILE A 26 9.59 -0.31 18.84
CA ILE A 26 10.27 -0.33 17.56
C ILE A 26 9.25 0.03 16.48
N VAL A 27 9.46 1.17 15.84
CA VAL A 27 8.64 1.61 14.71
C VAL A 27 9.47 1.64 13.44
N VAL A 28 9.09 0.82 12.46
CA VAL A 28 9.72 0.78 11.14
C VAL A 28 8.83 1.53 10.14
N CYS A 29 9.33 2.61 9.56
CA CYS A 29 8.56 3.36 8.57
C CYS A 29 9.23 3.39 7.20
N GLY A 30 8.44 3.51 6.14
CA GLY A 30 8.96 3.72 4.80
C GLY A 30 7.90 4.23 3.84
N HIS A 31 8.35 4.86 2.77
CA HIS A 31 7.51 5.32 1.66
C HIS A 31 7.83 4.54 0.37
N SER A 32 6.83 4.28 -0.46
CA SER A 32 7.00 3.61 -1.76
C SER A 32 7.70 2.26 -1.61
N LEU A 33 8.76 2.00 -2.38
CA LEU A 33 9.59 0.80 -2.22
C LEU A 33 10.15 0.63 -0.80
N GLY A 34 10.48 1.74 -0.12
CA GLY A 34 10.91 1.72 1.27
C GLY A 34 9.82 1.23 2.22
N ALA A 35 8.54 1.48 1.89
CA ALA A 35 7.41 0.97 2.64
C ALA A 35 7.32 -0.56 2.55
N ALA A 36 7.50 -1.13 1.35
CA ALA A 36 7.56 -2.59 1.19
C ALA A 36 8.76 -3.21 1.90
N ALA A 37 9.92 -2.54 1.92
CA ALA A 37 11.07 -2.98 2.69
C ALA A 37 10.78 -2.97 4.19
N ALA A 38 10.17 -1.88 4.70
CA ALA A 38 9.76 -1.74 6.10
C ALA A 38 8.76 -2.84 6.52
N THR A 39 7.75 -3.11 5.69
CA THR A 39 6.80 -4.21 5.88
C THR A 39 7.53 -5.55 6.02
N LEU A 40 8.33 -5.93 5.02
CA LEU A 40 8.96 -7.25 5.01
C LEU A 40 9.97 -7.41 6.15
N LEU A 41 10.73 -6.36 6.46
CA LEU A 41 11.66 -6.31 7.59
C LEU A 41 10.92 -6.59 8.91
N THR A 42 9.83 -5.87 9.13
CA THR A 42 9.00 -6.00 10.35
C THR A 42 8.39 -7.39 10.47
N LEU A 43 7.86 -7.95 9.38
CA LEU A 43 7.30 -9.30 9.38
C LEU A 43 8.35 -10.39 9.62
N ILE A 44 9.59 -10.20 9.13
CA ILE A 44 10.72 -11.10 9.42
C ILE A 44 11.02 -11.07 10.92
N TRP A 45 11.29 -9.89 11.48
CA TRP A 45 11.60 -9.74 12.91
C TRP A 45 10.49 -10.23 13.83
N ALA A 46 9.23 -9.94 13.48
CA ALA A 46 8.07 -10.42 14.22
C ALA A 46 7.94 -11.95 14.18
N LYS A 47 8.19 -12.57 13.03
CA LYS A 47 8.09 -14.03 12.86
C LYS A 47 9.18 -14.75 13.65
N GLU A 48 10.38 -14.20 13.64
CA GLU A 48 11.55 -14.77 14.32
C GLU A 48 11.58 -14.42 15.81
N LYS A 49 10.70 -13.52 16.25
CA LYS A 49 10.67 -12.96 17.61
C LYS A 49 12.02 -12.34 18.01
N THR A 50 12.67 -11.69 17.06
CA THR A 50 14.04 -11.16 17.20
C THR A 50 14.18 -10.30 18.46
N PHE A 51 13.17 -9.48 18.77
CA PHE A 51 13.20 -8.56 19.92
C PHE A 51 12.28 -8.99 21.08
N GLY A 52 11.90 -10.27 21.15
CA GLY A 52 11.09 -10.81 22.24
C GLY A 52 9.71 -10.16 22.35
N ASP A 53 9.41 -9.59 23.52
CA ASP A 53 8.13 -8.93 23.83
C ASP A 53 8.13 -7.42 23.54
N THR A 54 9.21 -6.89 22.97
CA THR A 54 9.30 -5.46 22.62
C THR A 54 8.23 -5.12 21.56
N PRO A 55 7.36 -4.12 21.79
CA PRO A 55 6.36 -3.73 20.80
C PRO A 55 7.02 -3.35 19.48
N LEU A 56 6.50 -3.89 18.38
CA LEU A 56 7.04 -3.73 17.03
C LEU A 56 5.90 -3.39 16.09
N SER A 57 6.05 -2.34 15.30
CA SER A 57 5.07 -1.93 14.30
C SER A 57 5.72 -1.36 13.04
N ALA A 58 4.98 -1.38 11.94
CA ALA A 58 5.36 -0.75 10.69
C ALA A 58 4.30 0.20 10.15
N TYR A 59 4.75 1.36 9.70
CA TYR A 59 3.95 2.33 8.96
C TYR A 59 4.44 2.45 7.52
N ALA A 60 3.64 1.93 6.60
CA ALA A 60 3.94 1.83 5.18
C ALA A 60 3.16 2.89 4.40
N PHE A 61 3.84 3.90 3.87
CA PHE A 61 3.21 5.00 3.13
C PHE A 61 3.29 4.75 1.61
N GLY A 62 2.15 4.64 0.94
CA GLY A 62 2.07 4.30 -0.48
C GLY A 62 2.84 3.03 -0.86
N PRO A 63 2.70 1.91 -0.13
CA PRO A 63 3.47 0.72 -0.42
C PRO A 63 3.05 0.10 -1.77
N PRO A 64 3.99 -0.47 -2.55
CA PRO A 64 3.63 -1.30 -3.69
C PRO A 64 2.99 -2.60 -3.22
N CYS A 65 2.22 -3.22 -4.12
CA CYS A 65 1.64 -4.55 -3.94
C CYS A 65 2.73 -5.61 -3.69
N SER A 66 2.92 -6.00 -2.42
CA SER A 66 4.09 -6.77 -1.98
C SER A 66 3.75 -8.09 -1.30
N LEU A 67 2.50 -8.32 -0.91
CA LEU A 67 2.04 -9.56 -0.27
C LEU A 67 0.86 -10.18 -1.02
N SER A 68 0.69 -11.50 -0.89
CA SER A 68 -0.54 -12.14 -1.36
C SER A 68 -1.72 -11.71 -0.50
N TYR A 69 -2.93 -11.81 -1.05
CA TYR A 69 -4.12 -11.41 -0.31
C TYR A 69 -4.28 -12.17 1.02
N GLU A 70 -4.01 -13.47 1.02
CA GLU A 70 -4.12 -14.32 2.19
C GLU A 70 -3.18 -13.86 3.30
N LEU A 71 -1.95 -13.45 2.92
CA LEU A 71 -0.97 -12.90 3.86
C LEU A 71 -1.42 -11.54 4.40
N CYS A 72 -1.92 -10.65 3.55
CA CYS A 72 -2.46 -9.35 3.98
C CYS A 72 -3.54 -9.51 5.05
N GLN A 73 -4.45 -10.47 4.88
CA GLN A 73 -5.58 -10.66 5.80
C GLN A 73 -5.25 -11.43 7.07
N THR A 74 -4.05 -11.99 7.20
CA THR A 74 -3.70 -12.70 8.45
C THR A 74 -3.73 -11.73 9.63
N PRO A 75 -4.24 -12.17 10.81
CA PRO A 75 -4.12 -11.38 12.03
C PRO A 75 -2.67 -10.99 12.35
N PHE A 76 -1.72 -11.84 11.98
CA PHE A 76 -0.28 -11.57 12.10
C PHE A 76 0.13 -10.32 11.30
N SER A 77 -0.13 -10.29 9.99
CA SER A 77 0.25 -9.16 9.14
C SER A 77 -0.45 -7.87 9.56
N ARG A 78 -1.76 -7.95 9.83
CA ARG A 78 -2.59 -6.81 10.23
C ARG A 78 -2.22 -6.22 11.58
N HIS A 79 -1.66 -7.03 12.47
CA HIS A 79 -1.19 -6.58 13.78
C HIS A 79 0.10 -5.76 13.69
N TYR A 80 1.06 -6.20 12.85
CA TYR A 80 2.37 -5.56 12.76
C TYR A 80 2.45 -4.44 11.73
N VAL A 81 1.57 -4.41 10.72
CA VAL A 81 1.71 -3.51 9.58
C VAL A 81 0.45 -2.68 9.38
N THR A 82 0.63 -1.36 9.35
CA THR A 82 -0.37 -0.38 8.93
C THR A 82 0.09 0.27 7.64
N SER A 83 -0.70 0.13 6.57
CA SER A 83 -0.47 0.79 5.30
C SER A 83 -1.38 2.00 5.16
N ILE A 84 -0.82 3.09 4.64
CA ILE A 84 -1.53 4.33 4.37
C ILE A 84 -1.45 4.59 2.87
N VAL A 85 -2.59 4.86 2.25
CA VAL A 85 -2.72 5.19 0.83
C VAL A 85 -3.53 6.47 0.72
N VAL A 86 -3.09 7.39 -0.15
CA VAL A 86 -3.73 8.70 -0.31
C VAL A 86 -4.34 8.80 -1.71
N GLY A 87 -5.65 9.10 -1.75
CA GLY A 87 -6.42 9.35 -2.96
C GLY A 87 -6.22 8.27 -4.01
N ASP A 88 -5.74 8.69 -5.18
CA ASP A 88 -5.55 7.86 -6.36
C ASP A 88 -4.11 7.38 -6.58
N ASP A 89 -3.29 7.31 -5.51
CA ASP A 89 -1.91 6.84 -5.59
C ASP A 89 -1.80 5.49 -6.33
N PHE A 90 -1.15 5.55 -7.48
CA PHE A 90 -1.00 4.44 -8.39
C PHE A 90 -0.17 3.29 -7.81
N VAL A 91 0.80 3.56 -6.93
CA VAL A 91 1.76 2.55 -6.47
C VAL A 91 1.08 1.45 -5.67
N ALA A 92 0.11 1.80 -4.84
CA ALA A 92 -0.69 0.83 -4.06
C ALA A 92 -1.63 -0.03 -4.92
N ARG A 93 -1.80 0.34 -6.19
CA ARG A 93 -2.68 -0.29 -7.18
C ARG A 93 -1.87 -1.00 -8.28
N LEU A 94 -0.55 -0.81 -8.33
CA LEU A 94 0.32 -1.43 -9.33
C LEU A 94 0.49 -2.93 -9.06
N ASN A 95 -0.16 -3.73 -9.89
CA ASN A 95 0.04 -5.16 -9.97
C ASN A 95 0.06 -5.62 -11.45
N VAL A 96 0.45 -6.87 -11.69
CA VAL A 96 0.59 -7.44 -13.05
C VAL A 96 -0.67 -7.26 -13.89
N ASN A 97 -1.84 -7.39 -13.27
CA ASN A 97 -3.11 -7.23 -13.96
C ASN A 97 -3.34 -5.78 -14.36
N THR A 98 -3.20 -4.82 -13.45
CA THR A 98 -3.34 -3.40 -13.79
C THR A 98 -2.34 -2.92 -14.84
N LEU A 99 -1.12 -3.46 -14.84
CA LEU A 99 -0.13 -3.16 -15.89
C LEU A 99 -0.55 -3.74 -17.24
N LYS A 100 -1.09 -4.96 -17.24
CA LYS A 100 -1.65 -5.58 -18.44
C LYS A 100 -2.86 -4.79 -18.96
N ASP A 101 -3.74 -4.36 -18.06
CA ASP A 101 -4.92 -3.57 -18.40
C ASP A 101 -4.51 -2.24 -19.05
N VAL A 102 -3.52 -1.56 -18.48
CA VAL A 102 -2.94 -0.34 -19.05
C VAL A 102 -2.29 -0.63 -20.40
N GLN A 103 -1.55 -1.72 -20.54
CA GLN A 103 -0.93 -2.10 -21.81
C GLN A 103 -1.98 -2.33 -22.90
N GLU A 104 -3.00 -3.15 -22.62
CA GLU A 104 -4.07 -3.47 -23.57
C GLU A 104 -4.90 -2.24 -23.92
N THR A 105 -5.16 -1.37 -22.93
CA THR A 105 -5.74 -0.05 -23.11
C THR A 105 -4.93 0.81 -24.09
N VAL A 106 -3.62 0.95 -23.85
CA VAL A 106 -2.74 1.75 -24.71
C VAL A 106 -2.74 1.19 -26.12
N VAL A 107 -2.62 -0.13 -26.28
CA VAL A 107 -2.67 -0.81 -27.59
C VAL A 107 -4.00 -0.54 -28.30
N ALA A 108 -5.12 -0.56 -27.59
CA ALA A 108 -6.44 -0.24 -28.15
C ALA A 108 -6.62 1.25 -28.49
N MET A 109 -5.87 2.13 -27.85
CA MET A 109 -5.84 3.56 -28.14
C MET A 109 -4.91 3.93 -29.30
N VAL A 110 -3.93 3.06 -29.64
CA VAL A 110 -3.15 3.21 -30.88
C VAL A 110 -4.14 3.10 -32.06
N PRO A 111 -4.19 4.09 -32.97
CA PRO A 111 -5.18 4.12 -34.03
C PRO A 111 -5.00 2.94 -34.98
N GLN A 112 -5.79 1.90 -34.76
CA GLN A 112 -6.04 0.81 -35.69
C GLN A 112 -7.44 1.08 -36.27
N GLU A 113 -7.49 1.91 -37.31
CA GLU A 113 -8.72 2.48 -37.89
C GLU A 113 -9.53 3.40 -36.94
N GLU A 114 -10.48 4.18 -37.48
CA GLU A 114 -11.39 5.04 -36.70
C GLU A 114 -12.33 4.18 -35.81
N VAL A 115 -11.79 3.65 -34.71
CA VAL A 115 -12.59 2.99 -33.68
C VAL A 115 -13.36 4.06 -32.92
N SER A 116 -14.69 4.02 -33.01
CA SER A 116 -15.57 4.95 -32.30
C SER A 116 -15.35 4.89 -30.79
N ASP A 117 -15.53 6.03 -30.11
CA ASP A 117 -15.35 6.11 -28.65
C ASP A 117 -16.21 5.10 -27.88
N LYS A 118 -17.38 4.74 -28.43
CA LYS A 118 -18.25 3.70 -27.87
C LYS A 118 -17.59 2.31 -27.87
N LYS A 119 -16.90 1.93 -28.95
CA LYS A 119 -16.18 0.65 -29.02
C LYS A 119 -14.96 0.63 -28.11
N LYS A 120 -14.27 1.76 -27.96
CA LYS A 120 -13.20 1.89 -26.96
C LYS A 120 -13.76 1.67 -25.56
N LEU A 121 -14.88 2.30 -25.22
CA LEU A 121 -15.55 2.17 -23.92
C LEU A 121 -16.05 0.73 -23.64
N GLU A 122 -16.63 0.07 -24.64
CA GLU A 122 -17.04 -1.34 -24.53
C GLU A 122 -15.84 -2.27 -24.29
N PHE A 123 -14.72 -2.04 -25.00
CA PHE A 123 -13.48 -2.77 -24.81
C PHE A 123 -12.92 -2.60 -23.39
N TYR A 124 -12.90 -1.36 -22.87
CA TYR A 124 -12.51 -1.07 -21.49
C TYR A 124 -13.32 -1.88 -20.45
N HIS A 125 -14.64 -1.95 -20.62
CA HIS A 125 -15.49 -2.69 -19.69
C HIS A 125 -15.30 -4.21 -19.76
N ASP A 126 -15.01 -4.76 -20.93
CA ASP A 126 -14.73 -6.19 -21.06
C ASP A 126 -13.37 -6.59 -20.47
N LEU A 127 -12.37 -5.70 -20.53
CA LEU A 127 -11.07 -5.87 -19.86
C LEU A 127 -11.23 -6.04 -18.35
N GLN A 128 -11.96 -5.11 -17.72
CA GLN A 128 -12.25 -5.11 -16.28
C GLN A 128 -12.95 -6.38 -15.79
N ARG A 129 -13.68 -7.09 -16.68
CA ARG A 129 -14.35 -8.36 -16.36
C ARG A 129 -13.46 -9.58 -16.47
N GLN A 130 -12.34 -9.51 -17.21
CA GLN A 130 -11.44 -10.65 -17.44
C GLN A 130 -10.32 -10.76 -16.41
N THR A 131 -10.14 -9.75 -15.57
CA THR A 131 -9.12 -9.72 -14.52
C THR A 131 -9.37 -10.79 -13.46
N SER A 132 -8.55 -11.85 -13.47
CA SER A 132 -8.58 -12.89 -12.45
C SER A 132 -7.84 -12.45 -11.19
N SER A 133 -8.46 -12.61 -10.03
CA SER A 133 -7.85 -12.24 -8.73
C SER A 133 -6.73 -13.18 -8.27
N HIS A 134 -6.50 -14.28 -9.00
CA HIS A 134 -5.53 -15.31 -8.64
C HIS A 134 -4.10 -14.86 -8.99
N GLY A 135 -3.22 -14.87 -7.98
CA GLY A 135 -1.81 -14.49 -8.15
C GLY A 135 -1.54 -12.99 -8.09
N MET A 136 -2.52 -12.17 -7.72
CA MET A 136 -2.33 -10.75 -7.47
C MET A 136 -1.62 -10.52 -6.12
N LEU A 137 -0.75 -9.53 -6.10
CA LEU A 137 -0.21 -8.97 -4.87
C LEU A 137 -1.00 -7.72 -4.48
N TYR A 138 -1.00 -7.41 -3.19
CA TYR A 138 -1.73 -6.30 -2.61
C TYR A 138 -0.83 -5.55 -1.61
N SER A 139 -1.24 -4.32 -1.31
CA SER A 139 -0.65 -3.55 -0.23
C SER A 139 -0.78 -4.31 1.10
N PRO A 140 0.24 -4.28 1.98
CA PRO A 140 0.32 -5.15 3.15
C PRO A 140 -0.47 -4.65 4.35
N GLY A 141 -0.81 -5.55 5.28
CA GLY A 141 -1.33 -5.20 6.60
C GLY A 141 -2.74 -4.60 6.60
N THR A 142 -3.02 -3.80 7.64
CA THR A 142 -4.25 -3.02 7.76
C THR A 142 -4.11 -1.76 6.90
N ILE A 143 -5.00 -1.57 5.93
CA ILE A 143 -4.86 -0.50 4.94
C ILE A 143 -5.86 0.61 5.24
N TYR A 144 -5.37 1.82 5.43
CA TYR A 144 -6.18 3.04 5.49
C TYR A 144 -6.08 3.83 4.19
N LEU A 145 -7.23 4.14 3.60
CA LEU A 145 -7.36 5.05 2.47
C LEU A 145 -7.77 6.43 2.99
N LEU A 146 -6.97 7.44 2.67
CA LEU A 146 -7.20 8.85 3.02
C LEU A 146 -7.55 9.64 1.75
N GLU A 147 -8.29 10.73 1.92
CA GLU A 147 -8.57 11.71 0.85
C GLU A 147 -9.15 11.09 -0.44
N SER A 148 -10.10 10.16 -0.28
CA SER A 148 -10.86 9.59 -1.40
C SER A 148 -12.23 10.26 -1.53
N GLU A 149 -12.56 10.71 -2.73
CA GLU A 149 -13.89 11.28 -3.05
C GLU A 149 -15.00 10.23 -2.86
N GLU A 150 -14.73 8.95 -3.14
CA GLU A 150 -15.67 7.84 -2.95
C GLU A 150 -16.15 7.73 -1.50
N PHE A 151 -15.31 8.15 -0.55
CA PHE A 151 -15.57 8.06 0.89
C PHE A 151 -15.77 9.43 1.54
N ASN A 152 -16.19 10.45 0.78
CA ASN A 152 -16.40 11.81 1.27
C ASN A 152 -15.19 12.39 2.01
N MET A 153 -13.97 12.05 1.56
CA MET A 153 -12.70 12.45 2.17
C MET A 153 -12.40 11.85 3.55
N ASN A 154 -13.24 10.95 4.06
CA ASN A 154 -13.02 10.28 5.34
C ASN A 154 -11.90 9.24 5.23
N ALA A 155 -11.10 9.13 6.31
CA ALA A 155 -10.12 8.06 6.43
C ALA A 155 -10.83 6.75 6.81
N LEU A 156 -10.64 5.70 6.03
CA LEU A 156 -11.31 4.42 6.24
C LEU A 156 -10.34 3.25 6.05
N GLU A 157 -10.55 2.20 6.84
CA GLU A 157 -9.93 0.91 6.57
C GLU A 157 -10.60 0.29 5.33
N VAL A 158 -9.81 -0.24 4.39
CA VAL A 158 -10.30 -0.80 3.13
C VAL A 158 -9.78 -2.21 2.84
N ASP A 159 -10.59 -3.02 2.16
CA ASP A 159 -10.14 -4.30 1.59
C ASP A 159 -9.45 -4.02 0.24
N PRO A 160 -8.17 -4.39 0.07
CA PRO A 160 -7.45 -4.09 -1.17
C PRO A 160 -8.03 -4.82 -2.40
N ARG A 161 -8.81 -5.91 -2.23
CA ARG A 161 -9.50 -6.57 -3.35
C ARG A 161 -10.72 -5.81 -3.85
N THR A 162 -11.30 -4.93 -3.03
CA THR A 162 -12.47 -4.17 -3.46
C THR A 162 -12.08 -2.89 -4.19
N LEU A 163 -10.99 -2.24 -3.79
CA LEU A 163 -10.63 -0.91 -4.29
C LEU A 163 -9.34 -0.85 -5.12
N PHE A 164 -8.37 -1.73 -4.88
CA PHE A 164 -7.03 -1.60 -5.49
C PHE A 164 -6.78 -2.62 -6.61
N THR A 165 -7.86 -3.08 -7.24
CA THR A 165 -7.79 -4.04 -8.36
C THR A 165 -7.67 -3.38 -9.73
N SER A 166 -7.86 -2.06 -9.82
CA SER A 166 -7.75 -1.30 -11.06
C SER A 166 -6.88 -0.05 -10.89
N LEU A 167 -6.27 0.39 -11.98
CA LEU A 167 -5.50 1.65 -12.02
C LEU A 167 -6.40 2.77 -12.57
N GLU A 168 -6.65 3.78 -11.74
CA GLU A 168 -7.32 5.00 -12.18
C GLU A 168 -6.29 5.96 -12.78
N VAL A 169 -6.35 6.18 -14.11
CA VAL A 169 -5.47 7.13 -14.80
C VAL A 169 -6.07 8.53 -14.72
N THR A 170 -5.90 9.18 -13.58
CA THR A 170 -6.34 10.57 -13.34
C THR A 170 -5.21 11.56 -13.63
N SER A 171 -5.44 12.87 -13.46
CA SER A 171 -4.35 13.86 -13.50
C SER A 171 -3.42 13.78 -12.28
N THR A 172 -3.86 13.17 -11.20
CA THR A 172 -3.22 13.20 -9.88
C THR A 172 -2.57 11.90 -9.46
N PHE A 173 -2.88 10.77 -10.10
CA PHE A 173 -2.44 9.42 -9.71
C PHE A 173 -0.93 9.30 -9.44
N ILE A 174 -0.08 9.99 -10.21
CA ILE A 174 1.39 10.07 -9.99
C ILE A 174 1.72 11.01 -8.83
N THR A 175 1.14 12.21 -8.81
CA THR A 175 1.45 13.24 -7.80
C THR A 175 0.93 12.88 -6.41
N SER A 176 -0.14 12.08 -6.31
CA SER A 176 -0.67 11.54 -5.05
C SER A 176 0.33 10.64 -4.34
N HIS A 177 1.27 10.04 -5.10
CA HIS A 177 2.37 9.26 -4.53
C HIS A 177 3.44 10.10 -3.83
N PHE A 178 3.48 11.42 -4.03
CA PHE A 178 4.57 12.24 -3.48
C PHE A 178 4.50 12.33 -1.95
N PRO A 179 5.64 12.24 -1.23
CA PRO A 179 5.65 12.27 0.23
C PRO A 179 4.93 13.46 0.85
N GLN A 180 4.96 14.63 0.20
CA GLN A 180 4.26 15.83 0.69
C GLN A 180 2.75 15.64 0.73
N ARG A 181 2.18 14.82 -0.15
CA ARG A 181 0.75 14.51 -0.15
C ARG A 181 0.37 13.65 1.05
N TYR A 182 1.20 12.67 1.40
CA TYR A 182 1.03 11.85 2.60
C TYR A 182 1.10 12.69 3.87
N VAL A 183 2.11 13.54 4.01
CA VAL A 183 2.23 14.46 5.16
C VAL A 183 1.02 15.37 5.26
N GLY A 184 0.60 15.98 4.15
CA GLY A 184 -0.57 16.86 4.12
C GLY A 184 -1.87 16.15 4.49
N ALA A 185 -2.09 14.94 4.00
CA ALA A 185 -3.28 14.14 4.31
C ALA A 185 -3.36 13.78 5.80
N ILE A 186 -2.22 13.40 6.39
CA ILE A 186 -2.13 13.09 7.83
C ILE A 186 -2.33 14.35 8.67
N ASP A 187 -1.72 15.47 8.30
CA ASP A 187 -1.91 16.76 8.99
C ASP A 187 -3.38 17.20 8.97
N ASN A 188 -4.09 16.98 7.85
CA ASN A 188 -5.52 17.27 7.73
C ASN A 188 -6.34 16.35 8.64
N LEU A 189 -6.02 15.06 8.66
CA LEU A 189 -6.69 14.07 9.51
C LEU A 189 -6.54 14.43 11.00
N LEU A 190 -5.33 14.80 11.44
CA LEU A 190 -5.08 15.18 12.84
C LEU A 190 -5.77 16.49 13.26
N LYS A 191 -6.11 17.37 12.31
CA LYS A 191 -6.85 18.61 12.55
C LYS A 191 -8.37 18.43 12.47
N SER A 192 -8.85 17.27 12.02
CA SER A 192 -10.28 16.99 11.96
C SER A 192 -10.87 16.93 13.38
N PRO A 193 -12.04 17.54 13.63
CA PRO A 193 -12.68 17.49 14.95
C PRO A 193 -13.13 16.09 15.38
N GLU A 194 -13.06 15.08 14.50
CA GLU A 194 -13.44 13.70 14.80
C GLU A 194 -12.35 12.86 15.48
N THR A 195 -11.12 13.39 15.62
CA THR A 195 -9.96 12.66 16.17
C THR A 195 -9.84 12.70 17.70
N GLU A 196 -10.78 13.33 18.42
CA GLU A 196 -10.82 13.34 19.89
C GLU A 196 -11.24 11.99 20.51
N CYS A 197 -11.48 10.95 19.70
CA CYS A 197 -11.98 9.67 20.18
C CYS A 197 -11.34 8.46 19.46
N ILE A 198 -10.02 8.31 19.58
CA ILE A 198 -9.31 7.03 19.36
C ILE A 198 -8.37 6.80 20.54
#